data_AF-A0A2N5JZX8-F1
#
_entry.id   AF-A0A2N5JZX8-F1
#
_cell.length_a   1.000
_cell.length_b   1.000
_cell.length_c   1.000
_cell.angle_alpha   90.00
_cell.angle_beta   90.00
_cell.angle_gamma   90.00
#
_symmetry.space_group_name_H-M   'P 1'
#
loop_
_entity.id
_entity.type
_entity.pdbx_description
1 polymer ?
#
loop_
_entity_poly.entity_id
_entity_poly.type
_entity_poly.pdbx_seq_one_letter_code
_entity_poly.pdbx_strand_id
1 'polypeptide(L)'
;MRRLLSLMLALLPLAAFAAPLRQGPPVQTGSWTHSELNDWLPGSFTNTFVDGSVVRLQDGQAMGEYLSAPLQAPFGFNAGVVEWLATVGPEQALTVEVRSSTDGQVWDEWRRASPTVEQGRALSQVFVFRLFTSYLQYRVGFTGTNGSPALDQITVTYIGSTAGPSLSEIVGRVPLAGPATLTPAPEAIARAEWAGAPPQATGEPQTPQRVELAQVLAPADDPNPLATLRALRWASQSLQGQAELPFHYLIDGQGNLFEGYGSVTRRIPGVAGGTVRLAVLANAEAEGVSEAAQARLIGLLAWLTASYGVPTAAVEAAAD
;
A
#
# COMPACT_ATOMS: atom_id res chain seq x y z
N MET A 1 -31.32 71.79 26.47
CA MET A 1 -30.86 71.25 25.17
C MET A 1 -30.49 69.78 25.36
N ARG A 2 -31.35 68.85 24.96
CA ARG A 2 -31.11 67.39 25.01
C ARG A 2 -30.24 66.99 23.82
N ARG A 3 -29.07 66.40 24.05
CA ARG A 3 -28.26 65.77 23.00
C ARG A 3 -28.61 64.27 22.94
N LEU A 4 -29.09 63.83 21.78
CA LEU A 4 -29.21 62.41 21.44
C LEU A 4 -27.81 61.82 21.27
N LEU A 5 -27.55 60.68 21.90
CA LEU A 5 -26.38 59.84 21.67
C LEU A 5 -26.82 58.67 20.77
N SER A 6 -26.44 58.72 19.50
CA SER A 6 -26.67 57.64 18.54
C SER A 6 -25.69 56.49 18.81
N LEU A 7 -26.22 55.31 19.11
CA LEU A 7 -25.45 54.07 19.26
C LEU A 7 -25.28 53.43 17.87
N MET A 8 -24.07 53.50 17.31
CA MET A 8 -23.72 52.82 16.06
C MET A 8 -23.24 51.40 16.39
N LEU A 9 -24.06 50.40 16.08
CA LEU A 9 -23.70 48.99 16.22
C LEU A 9 -22.86 48.58 15.00
N ALA A 10 -21.55 48.41 15.17
CA ALA A 10 -20.66 47.92 14.12
C ALA A 10 -20.80 46.39 14.00
N LEU A 11 -21.38 45.91 12.89
CA LEU A 11 -21.30 44.51 12.47
C LEU A 11 -19.88 44.24 11.93
N LEU A 12 -19.06 43.55 12.73
CA LEU A 12 -17.80 42.99 12.27
C LEU A 12 -18.08 41.66 11.53
N PRO A 13 -17.57 41.47 10.30
CA PRO A 13 -17.64 40.18 9.63
C PRO A 13 -16.76 39.18 10.36
N LEU A 14 -17.34 38.08 10.85
CA LEU A 14 -16.59 36.89 11.26
C LEU A 14 -15.92 36.30 10.03
N ALA A 15 -14.65 36.64 9.82
CA ALA A 15 -13.79 35.87 8.93
C ALA A 15 -13.65 34.46 9.52
N ALA A 16 -14.22 33.47 8.85
CA ALA A 16 -13.96 32.07 9.16
C ALA A 16 -12.47 31.81 8.94
N PHE A 17 -11.70 31.68 10.02
CA PHE A 17 -10.32 31.21 9.94
C PHE A 17 -10.37 29.76 9.46
N ALA A 18 -10.13 29.54 8.17
CA ALA A 18 -9.80 28.22 7.66
C ALA A 18 -8.51 27.79 8.37
N ALA A 19 -8.58 26.75 9.20
CA ALA A 19 -7.38 26.16 9.77
C ALA A 19 -6.43 25.77 8.63
N PRO A 20 -5.12 26.04 8.75
CA PRO A 20 -4.16 25.62 7.73
C PRO A 20 -4.28 24.11 7.56
N LEU A 21 -4.34 23.64 6.31
CA LEU A 21 -4.25 22.23 5.99
C LEU A 21 -2.98 21.69 6.64
N ARG A 22 -3.12 20.76 7.60
CA ARG A 22 -1.98 20.05 8.17
C ARG A 22 -1.30 19.33 7.01
N GLN A 23 -0.03 19.64 6.76
CA GLN A 23 0.78 18.82 5.88
C GLN A 23 0.88 17.43 6.50
N GLY A 24 0.59 16.39 5.71
CA GLY A 24 0.69 15.02 6.16
C GLY A 24 2.11 14.68 6.63
N PRO A 25 2.30 13.61 7.41
CA PRO A 25 3.63 13.19 7.84
C PRO A 25 4.53 12.96 6.61
N PRO A 26 5.79 13.43 6.65
CA PRO A 26 6.66 13.34 5.48
C PRO A 26 6.99 11.88 5.16
N VAL A 27 6.98 11.54 3.87
CA VAL A 27 7.46 10.26 3.35
C VAL A 27 8.76 10.52 2.59
N GLN A 28 9.83 9.86 3.01
CA GLN A 28 11.13 9.89 2.34
C GLN A 28 11.20 8.74 1.35
N THR A 29 11.70 9.00 0.14
CA THR A 29 11.90 7.96 -0.87
C THR A 29 13.26 8.11 -1.55
N GLY A 30 13.75 6.99 -2.06
CA GLY A 30 14.84 6.95 -3.01
C GLY A 30 14.70 5.69 -3.86
N SER A 31 15.55 5.58 -4.88
CA SER A 31 15.51 4.42 -5.77
C SER A 31 16.89 4.03 -6.25
N TRP A 32 17.01 2.74 -6.59
CA TRP A 32 18.11 2.20 -7.40
C TRP A 32 17.51 1.71 -8.72
N THR A 33 18.11 2.11 -9.83
CA THR A 33 17.75 1.61 -11.16
C THR A 33 18.94 0.89 -11.75
N HIS A 34 18.74 -0.35 -12.18
CA HIS A 34 19.70 -1.07 -12.99
C HIS A 34 19.12 -1.17 -14.40
N SER A 35 19.82 -0.59 -15.37
CA SER A 35 19.42 -0.55 -16.78
C SER A 35 20.61 -0.59 -17.75
N GLU A 36 21.84 -0.47 -17.24
CA GLU A 36 23.06 -0.49 -18.04
C GLU A 36 24.03 -1.56 -17.55
N LEU A 37 24.98 -1.95 -18.41
CA LEU A 37 25.98 -2.98 -18.09
C LEU A 37 26.62 -2.79 -16.70
N ASN A 38 27.06 -1.58 -16.39
CA ASN A 38 27.75 -1.28 -15.14
C ASN A 38 26.86 -1.43 -13.90
N ASP A 39 25.54 -1.32 -14.03
CA ASP A 39 24.61 -1.51 -12.92
C ASP A 39 24.47 -3.00 -12.58
N TRP A 40 24.57 -3.87 -13.59
CA TRP A 40 24.42 -5.31 -13.44
C TRP A 40 25.68 -5.99 -12.89
N LEU A 41 26.86 -5.54 -13.34
CA LEU A 41 28.16 -6.16 -13.06
C LEU A 41 28.50 -6.40 -11.57
N PRO A 42 28.10 -5.55 -10.61
CA PRO A 42 28.32 -5.84 -9.20
C PRO A 42 27.56 -7.06 -8.66
N GLY A 43 26.54 -7.52 -9.38
CA GLY A 43 25.77 -8.72 -9.02
C GLY A 43 26.49 -10.02 -9.36
N SER A 44 25.79 -11.14 -9.15
CA SER A 44 26.25 -12.48 -9.51
C SER A 44 25.28 -13.15 -10.47
N PHE A 45 25.83 -13.96 -11.36
CA PHE A 45 25.12 -14.57 -12.48
C PHE A 45 25.26 -16.09 -12.39
N THR A 46 24.14 -16.80 -12.39
CA THR A 46 24.08 -18.26 -12.47
C THR A 46 23.32 -18.62 -13.74
N ASN A 47 24.00 -19.20 -14.74
CA ASN A 47 23.40 -19.50 -16.06
C ASN A 47 22.75 -18.30 -16.75
N THR A 48 23.13 -17.08 -16.35
CA THR A 48 22.70 -15.81 -16.93
C THR A 48 23.92 -14.99 -17.34
N PHE A 49 23.70 -13.96 -18.16
CA PHE A 49 24.73 -12.99 -18.52
C PHE A 49 24.07 -11.66 -18.93
N VAL A 50 24.90 -10.62 -19.07
CA VAL A 50 24.47 -9.32 -19.62
C VAL A 50 24.80 -9.26 -21.10
N ASP A 51 23.78 -9.11 -21.93
CA ASP A 51 23.89 -8.86 -23.37
C ASP A 51 23.61 -7.39 -23.67
N GLY A 52 24.66 -6.61 -23.91
CA GLY A 52 24.57 -5.15 -23.96
C GLY A 52 24.13 -4.57 -22.61
N SER A 53 22.87 -4.21 -22.51
CA SER A 53 22.24 -3.68 -21.28
C SER A 53 21.21 -4.62 -20.65
N VAL A 54 21.00 -5.81 -21.23
CA VAL A 54 19.89 -6.70 -20.89
C VAL A 54 20.40 -7.94 -20.20
N VAL A 55 19.76 -8.36 -19.10
CA VAL A 55 20.07 -9.64 -18.43
C VAL A 55 19.23 -10.76 -19.05
N ARG A 56 19.87 -11.88 -19.41
CA ARG A 56 19.23 -13.03 -20.07
C ARG A 56 19.93 -14.36 -19.72
N LEU A 57 19.30 -15.49 -20.06
CA LEU A 57 19.88 -16.84 -19.95
C LEU A 57 21.07 -17.00 -20.89
N GLN A 58 22.09 -17.73 -20.44
CA GLN A 58 23.19 -18.17 -21.30
C GLN A 58 22.69 -19.16 -22.36
N ASP A 59 23.38 -19.21 -23.50
CA ASP A 59 23.03 -20.11 -24.61
C ASP A 59 22.94 -21.58 -24.14
N GLY A 60 21.82 -22.22 -24.49
CA GLY A 60 21.54 -23.61 -24.14
C GLY A 60 21.06 -23.85 -22.70
N GLN A 61 20.92 -22.82 -21.88
CA GLN A 61 20.36 -22.94 -20.53
C GLN A 61 18.84 -22.76 -20.53
N ALA A 62 18.14 -23.63 -19.80
CA ALA A 62 16.68 -23.54 -19.64
C ALA A 62 16.27 -22.71 -18.40
N MET A 63 17.20 -22.50 -17.47
CA MET A 63 16.99 -21.78 -16.23
C MET A 63 18.25 -21.08 -15.77
N GLY A 64 18.08 -19.98 -15.04
CA GLY A 64 19.18 -19.19 -14.50
C GLY A 64 18.69 -18.13 -13.53
N GLU A 65 19.63 -17.52 -12.84
CA GLU A 65 19.37 -16.51 -11.83
C GLU A 65 20.37 -15.35 -11.97
N TYR A 66 19.88 -14.13 -11.77
CA TYR A 66 20.69 -12.98 -11.45
C TYR A 66 20.42 -12.55 -10.01
N LEU A 67 21.47 -12.33 -9.23
CA LEU A 67 21.39 -11.86 -7.85
C LEU A 67 22.13 -10.52 -7.75
N SER A 68 21.43 -9.46 -7.35
CA SER A 68 22.02 -8.12 -7.23
C SER A 68 23.12 -8.09 -6.16
N ALA A 69 24.02 -7.11 -6.22
CA ALA A 69 24.78 -6.74 -5.03
C ALA A 69 23.83 -6.25 -3.91
N PRO A 70 24.21 -6.34 -2.63
CA PRO A 70 23.51 -5.63 -1.56
C PRO A 70 23.43 -4.13 -1.85
N LEU A 71 22.21 -3.57 -1.84
CA LEU A 71 21.95 -2.16 -2.07
C LEU A 71 21.76 -1.47 -0.72
N GLN A 72 22.60 -0.48 -0.39
CA GLN A 72 22.50 0.28 0.86
C GLN A 72 21.78 1.61 0.65
N ALA A 73 20.75 1.87 1.46
CA ALA A 73 20.02 3.12 1.45
C ALA A 73 20.73 4.20 2.29
N PRO A 74 20.64 5.48 1.91
CA PRO A 74 21.19 6.60 2.68
C PRO A 74 20.37 6.91 3.94
N PHE A 75 19.20 6.30 4.12
CA PHE A 75 18.35 6.44 5.29
C PHE A 75 17.60 5.12 5.55
N GLY A 76 17.13 4.93 6.79
CA GLY A 76 16.35 3.75 7.17
C GLY A 76 14.94 3.79 6.57
N PHE A 77 14.52 2.70 5.95
CA PHE A 77 13.22 2.53 5.32
C PHE A 77 12.41 1.40 5.97
N ASN A 78 11.10 1.39 5.72
CA ASN A 78 10.17 0.38 6.24
C ASN A 78 9.30 -0.23 5.15
N ALA A 79 9.40 0.26 3.91
CA ALA A 79 8.69 -0.32 2.78
C ALA A 79 9.47 -0.17 1.49
N GLY A 80 9.07 -0.91 0.45
CA GLY A 80 9.61 -0.74 -0.89
C GLY A 80 8.72 -1.33 -1.98
N VAL A 81 8.98 -0.91 -3.21
CA VAL A 81 8.27 -1.36 -4.41
C VAL A 81 9.31 -1.68 -5.48
N VAL A 82 9.09 -2.74 -6.24
CA VAL A 82 9.93 -3.11 -7.36
C VAL A 82 9.15 -2.97 -8.64
N GLU A 83 9.78 -2.36 -9.62
CA GLU A 83 9.24 -2.22 -10.95
C GLU A 83 10.27 -2.74 -11.96
N TRP A 84 9.83 -3.44 -12.99
CA TRP A 84 10.73 -3.95 -14.01
C TRP A 84 10.13 -3.91 -15.40
N LEU A 85 11.01 -3.75 -16.39
CA LEU A 85 10.72 -3.88 -17.80
C LEU A 85 11.37 -5.18 -18.29
N ALA A 86 10.57 -6.07 -18.85
CA ALA A 86 11.05 -7.34 -19.34
C ALA A 86 10.28 -7.80 -20.59
N THR A 87 11.00 -8.48 -21.48
CA THR A 87 10.41 -9.21 -22.59
C THR A 87 10.33 -10.69 -22.23
N VAL A 88 9.11 -11.22 -22.11
CA VAL A 88 8.83 -12.62 -21.74
C VAL A 88 7.90 -13.25 -22.78
N GLY A 89 8.39 -14.27 -23.47
CA GLY A 89 7.61 -15.04 -24.45
C GLY A 89 6.64 -16.05 -23.83
N PRO A 90 5.77 -16.69 -24.64
CA PRO A 90 4.69 -17.57 -24.15
C PRO A 90 5.12 -18.80 -23.33
N GLU A 91 6.35 -19.29 -23.52
CA GLU A 91 6.94 -20.43 -22.80
C GLU A 91 8.08 -20.01 -21.87
N GLN A 92 8.12 -18.73 -21.53
CA GLN A 92 9.17 -18.14 -20.69
C GLN A 92 8.54 -17.61 -19.40
N ALA A 93 9.34 -17.56 -18.34
CA ALA A 93 8.95 -16.96 -17.08
C ALA A 93 10.09 -16.15 -16.51
N LEU A 94 9.73 -15.05 -15.85
CA LEU A 94 10.63 -14.22 -15.08
C LEU A 94 10.01 -14.00 -13.70
N THR A 95 10.74 -14.32 -12.65
CA THR A 95 10.31 -14.12 -11.26
C THR A 95 11.22 -13.15 -10.55
N VAL A 96 10.66 -12.16 -9.87
CA VAL A 96 11.43 -11.22 -9.04
C VAL A 96 11.15 -11.51 -7.57
N GLU A 97 12.20 -11.59 -6.77
CA GLU A 97 12.11 -11.72 -5.32
C GLU A 97 13.02 -10.70 -4.64
N VAL A 98 12.62 -10.24 -3.46
CA VAL A 98 13.38 -9.29 -2.65
C VAL A 98 13.58 -9.79 -1.24
N ARG A 99 14.66 -9.35 -0.62
CA ARG A 99 14.91 -9.49 0.82
C ARG A 99 15.53 -8.22 1.37
N SER A 100 15.39 -8.05 2.67
CA SER A 100 15.88 -6.89 3.41
C SER A 100 16.93 -7.30 4.44
N SER A 101 17.70 -6.31 4.87
CA SER A 101 18.56 -6.43 6.04
C SER A 101 18.72 -5.07 6.73
N THR A 102 18.90 -5.10 8.05
CA THR A 102 19.25 -3.92 8.85
C THR A 102 20.75 -3.63 8.82
N ASP A 103 21.60 -4.62 8.56
CA ASP A 103 23.06 -4.54 8.69
C ASP A 103 23.86 -5.01 7.45
N GLY A 104 23.19 -5.56 6.44
CA GLY A 104 23.79 -6.11 5.22
C GLY A 104 24.44 -7.48 5.41
N GLN A 105 24.35 -8.08 6.61
CA GLN A 105 24.96 -9.36 6.98
C GLN A 105 23.90 -10.42 7.27
N VAL A 106 22.91 -10.07 8.10
CA VAL A 106 21.78 -10.93 8.44
C VAL A 106 20.60 -10.55 7.57
N TRP A 107 20.17 -11.49 6.73
CA TRP A 107 19.13 -11.26 5.74
C TRP A 107 17.81 -11.90 6.16
N ASP A 108 16.71 -11.21 5.90
CA ASP A 108 15.37 -11.79 5.96
C ASP A 108 15.18 -12.84 4.85
N GLU A 109 14.10 -13.62 4.97
CA GLU A 109 13.65 -14.56 3.94
C GLU A 109 13.31 -13.84 2.63
N TRP A 110 13.50 -14.55 1.52
CA TRP A 110 13.11 -14.06 0.19
C TRP A 110 11.59 -13.95 0.07
N ARG A 111 11.12 -12.84 -0.50
CA ARG A 111 9.70 -12.60 -0.76
C ARG A 111 9.48 -12.32 -2.23
N ARG A 112 8.52 -13.04 -2.82
CA ARG A 112 8.19 -12.94 -4.24
C ARG A 112 7.35 -11.70 -4.55
N ALA A 113 7.69 -11.02 -5.63
CA ALA A 113 6.87 -9.98 -6.22
C ALA A 113 5.67 -10.60 -6.94
N SER A 114 4.49 -10.07 -6.66
CA SER A 114 3.24 -10.32 -7.37
C SER A 114 3.03 -9.16 -8.35
N PRO A 115 3.35 -9.34 -9.64
CA PRO A 115 3.30 -8.24 -10.60
C PRO A 115 1.89 -7.91 -11.06
N THR A 116 1.57 -6.62 -11.10
CA THR A 116 0.58 -6.07 -12.03
C THR A 116 1.33 -5.65 -13.30
N VAL A 117 0.96 -6.22 -14.45
CA VAL A 117 1.64 -5.96 -15.73
C VAL A 117 0.79 -5.04 -16.61
N GLU A 118 1.36 -3.92 -17.03
CA GLU A 118 0.76 -3.00 -17.99
C GLU A 118 1.79 -2.63 -19.07
N GLN A 119 1.46 -2.89 -20.33
CA GLN A 119 2.30 -2.54 -21.50
C GLN A 119 3.77 -3.03 -21.40
N GLY A 120 3.99 -4.22 -20.84
CA GLY A 120 5.34 -4.81 -20.69
C GLY A 120 6.13 -4.34 -19.46
N ARG A 121 5.58 -3.38 -18.70
CA ARG A 121 6.11 -2.95 -17.40
C ARG A 121 5.36 -3.68 -16.29
N ALA A 122 6.10 -4.24 -15.35
CA ALA A 122 5.54 -4.92 -14.20
C ALA A 122 5.84 -4.12 -12.94
N LEU A 123 4.83 -3.99 -12.07
CA LEU A 123 4.93 -3.32 -10.77
C LEU A 123 4.57 -4.32 -9.68
N SER A 124 5.40 -4.44 -8.65
CA SER A 124 5.12 -5.30 -7.50
C SER A 124 4.08 -4.69 -6.56
N GLN A 125 3.56 -5.52 -5.66
CA GLN A 125 2.99 -5.06 -4.41
C GLN A 125 4.00 -4.25 -3.57
N VAL A 126 3.49 -3.50 -2.58
CA VAL A 126 4.36 -2.88 -1.56
C VAL A 126 4.87 -3.96 -0.63
N PHE A 127 6.19 -4.07 -0.52
CA PHE A 127 6.86 -4.88 0.48
C PHE A 127 6.97 -4.10 1.79
N VAL A 128 6.43 -4.66 2.88
CA VAL A 128 6.61 -4.11 4.24
C VAL A 128 7.85 -4.75 4.87
N PHE A 129 8.81 -3.95 5.33
CA PHE A 129 10.06 -4.41 5.94
C PHE A 129 10.10 -4.08 7.43
N ARG A 130 11.06 -4.67 8.14
CA ARG A 130 11.32 -4.30 9.54
C ARG A 130 11.67 -2.82 9.65
N LEU A 131 11.39 -2.22 10.81
CA LEU A 131 11.84 -0.86 11.11
C LEU A 131 13.36 -0.77 11.01
N PHE A 132 13.85 0.38 10.53
CA PHE A 132 15.27 0.68 10.36
C PHE A 132 16.00 -0.22 9.35
N THR A 133 15.27 -0.87 8.43
CA THR A 133 15.88 -1.56 7.28
C THR A 133 16.76 -0.57 6.51
N SER A 134 17.98 -0.98 6.18
CA SER A 134 18.96 -0.12 5.50
C SER A 134 19.55 -0.77 4.25
N TYR A 135 19.31 -2.07 4.06
CA TYR A 135 19.81 -2.84 2.92
C TYR A 135 18.67 -3.60 2.24
N LEU A 136 18.74 -3.69 0.92
CA LEU A 136 17.85 -4.49 0.09
C LEU A 136 18.69 -5.30 -0.90
N GLN A 137 18.24 -6.51 -1.23
CA GLN A 137 18.78 -7.29 -2.33
C GLN A 137 17.63 -7.91 -3.10
N TYR A 138 17.74 -7.93 -4.42
CA TYR A 138 16.78 -8.60 -5.27
C TYR A 138 17.45 -9.74 -6.04
N ARG A 139 16.65 -10.75 -6.39
CA ARG A 139 17.04 -11.78 -7.34
C ARG A 139 15.99 -11.92 -8.43
N VAL A 140 16.46 -12.28 -9.61
CA VAL A 140 15.63 -12.50 -10.78
C VAL A 140 15.87 -13.90 -11.30
N GLY A 141 14.84 -14.73 -11.24
CA GLY A 141 14.82 -16.07 -11.82
C GLY A 141 14.33 -16.03 -13.25
N PHE A 142 15.03 -16.72 -14.14
CA PHE A 142 14.72 -16.83 -15.57
C PHE A 142 14.41 -18.29 -15.88
N THR A 143 13.36 -18.55 -16.65
CA THR A 143 13.04 -19.89 -17.17
C THR A 143 12.56 -19.78 -18.60
N GLY A 144 13.04 -20.66 -19.47
CA GLY A 144 12.61 -20.71 -20.87
C GLY A 144 13.23 -21.89 -21.60
N THR A 145 12.42 -22.73 -22.23
CA THR A 145 12.89 -23.87 -23.04
C THR A 145 13.15 -23.49 -24.49
N ASN A 146 12.44 -22.48 -25.01
CA ASN A 146 12.56 -21.95 -26.36
C ASN A 146 12.78 -20.43 -26.30
N GLY A 147 14.04 -20.00 -26.39
CA GLY A 147 14.45 -18.61 -26.23
C GLY A 147 14.69 -18.22 -24.77
N SER A 148 15.16 -16.98 -24.56
CA SER A 148 15.44 -16.44 -23.24
C SER A 148 14.51 -15.28 -22.89
N PRO A 149 13.91 -15.26 -21.68
CA PRO A 149 13.37 -14.01 -21.15
C PRO A 149 14.50 -12.99 -21.02
N ALA A 150 14.15 -11.72 -21.22
CA ALA A 150 15.08 -10.60 -21.20
C ALA A 150 14.60 -9.58 -20.16
N LEU A 151 15.49 -9.23 -19.22
CA LEU A 151 15.27 -8.14 -18.26
C LEU A 151 16.02 -6.90 -18.74
N ASP A 152 15.28 -5.89 -19.15
CA ASP A 152 15.82 -4.64 -19.69
C ASP A 152 16.15 -3.64 -18.58
N GLN A 153 15.27 -3.55 -17.58
CA GLN A 153 15.42 -2.62 -16.47
C GLN A 153 14.74 -3.16 -15.21
N ILE A 154 15.33 -2.89 -14.06
CA ILE A 154 14.66 -3.03 -12.76
C ILE A 154 14.93 -1.79 -11.90
N THR A 155 13.87 -1.27 -11.29
CA THR A 155 13.91 -0.14 -10.37
C THR A 155 13.35 -0.58 -9.03
N VAL A 156 14.16 -0.46 -7.99
CA VAL A 156 13.76 -0.71 -6.61
C VAL A 156 13.60 0.64 -5.91
N THR A 157 12.39 0.96 -5.50
CA THR A 157 12.08 2.16 -4.72
C THR A 157 11.95 1.80 -3.25
N TYR A 158 12.70 2.47 -2.37
CA TYR A 158 12.64 2.29 -0.93
C TYR A 158 11.99 3.50 -0.26
N ILE A 159 11.18 3.24 0.78
CA ILE A 159 10.24 4.19 1.37
C ILE A 159 10.43 4.23 2.89
N GLY A 160 10.82 5.41 3.39
CA GLY A 160 10.83 5.76 4.81
C GLY A 160 9.56 6.54 5.17
N SER A 161 8.64 5.89 5.88
CA SER A 161 7.32 6.43 6.24
C SER A 161 7.04 6.38 7.74
N THR A 162 8.08 6.19 8.54
CA THR A 162 8.01 6.10 10.00
C THR A 162 7.78 7.45 10.67
N ALA A 163 8.06 8.56 9.97
CA ALA A 163 7.71 9.90 10.44
C ALA A 163 6.18 10.04 10.52
N GLY A 164 5.68 10.52 11.66
CA GLY A 164 4.25 10.66 11.94
C GLY A 164 3.88 10.01 13.28
N PRO A 165 2.58 10.07 13.65
CA PRO A 165 2.14 9.46 14.88
C PRO A 165 2.26 7.94 14.83
N SER A 166 2.64 7.39 15.97
CA SER A 166 2.52 5.98 16.34
C SER A 166 1.10 5.68 16.81
N LEU A 167 0.73 4.39 16.81
CA LEU A 167 -0.59 3.98 17.32
C LEU A 167 -0.84 4.42 18.77
N SER A 168 0.20 4.44 19.61
CA SER A 168 0.11 4.88 21.00
C SER A 168 -0.18 6.37 21.17
N GLU A 169 0.11 7.19 20.15
CA GLU A 169 -0.16 8.63 20.17
C GLU A 169 -1.58 8.95 19.67
N ILE A 170 -2.27 7.98 19.06
CA ILE A 170 -3.65 8.15 18.60
C ILE A 170 -4.59 7.94 19.79
N VAL A 171 -5.13 9.06 20.29
CA VAL A 171 -5.95 9.10 21.51
C VAL A 171 -7.40 8.64 21.26
N GLY A 172 -7.91 8.82 20.04
CA GLY A 172 -9.33 8.62 19.75
C GLY A 172 -9.58 7.75 18.52
N ARG A 173 -10.51 6.80 18.67
CA ARG A 173 -11.18 6.15 17.55
C ARG A 173 -12.60 6.71 17.44
N VAL A 174 -13.09 6.84 16.23
CA VAL A 174 -14.42 7.40 15.97
C VAL A 174 -15.32 6.28 15.44
N PRO A 175 -16.53 6.12 15.98
CA PRO A 175 -17.52 5.21 15.41
C PRO A 175 -17.77 5.54 13.93
N LEU A 176 -17.86 4.50 13.09
CA LEU A 176 -18.21 4.70 11.68
C LEU A 176 -19.57 5.38 11.55
N ALA A 177 -19.66 6.35 10.63
CA ALA A 177 -20.92 7.02 10.34
C ALA A 177 -21.87 6.07 9.60
N GLY A 178 -23.09 5.92 10.12
CA GLY A 178 -24.13 5.13 9.47
C GLY A 178 -25.45 5.18 10.22
N PRO A 179 -26.50 4.51 9.70
CA PRO A 179 -27.78 4.37 10.39
C PRO A 179 -27.62 3.76 11.78
N ALA A 180 -28.45 4.20 12.72
CA ALA A 180 -28.52 3.58 14.04
C ALA A 180 -29.06 2.15 13.91
N THR A 181 -28.33 1.17 14.46
CA THR A 181 -28.74 -0.23 14.48
C THR A 181 -28.48 -0.82 15.87
N LEU A 182 -28.97 -2.04 16.11
CA LEU A 182 -28.65 -2.79 17.33
C LEU A 182 -27.21 -3.33 17.32
N THR A 183 -26.56 -3.39 16.16
CA THR A 183 -25.16 -3.76 16.02
C THR A 183 -24.32 -2.49 16.18
N PRO A 184 -23.43 -2.40 17.20
CA PRO A 184 -22.60 -1.23 17.41
C PRO A 184 -21.77 -0.91 16.17
N ALA A 185 -21.68 0.38 15.82
CA ALA A 185 -20.79 0.83 14.76
C ALA A 185 -19.33 0.56 15.16
N PRO A 186 -18.52 -0.09 14.30
CA PRO A 186 -17.11 -0.27 14.56
C PRO A 186 -16.42 1.08 14.76
N GLU A 187 -15.46 1.13 15.67
CA GLU A 187 -14.60 2.30 15.81
C GLU A 187 -13.40 2.21 14.86
N ALA A 188 -13.11 3.29 14.15
CA ALA A 188 -11.99 3.40 13.25
C ALA A 188 -11.05 4.55 13.62
N ILE A 189 -9.78 4.39 13.28
CA ILE A 189 -8.79 5.45 13.30
C ILE A 189 -9.03 6.30 12.05
N ALA A 190 -9.42 7.55 12.28
CA ALA A 190 -9.74 8.49 11.21
C ALA A 190 -8.53 8.80 10.35
N ARG A 191 -8.77 9.11 9.09
CA ARG A 191 -7.70 9.35 8.12
C ARG A 191 -6.80 10.53 8.49
N ALA A 192 -7.41 11.57 9.05
CA ALA A 192 -6.71 12.76 9.51
C ALA A 192 -5.66 12.45 10.61
N GLU A 193 -5.86 11.39 11.39
CA GLU A 193 -4.93 10.98 12.45
C GLU A 193 -3.65 10.37 11.86
N TRP A 194 -3.76 9.53 10.83
CA TRP A 194 -2.60 8.80 10.32
C TRP A 194 -1.95 9.41 9.07
N ALA A 195 -2.73 10.13 8.25
CA ALA A 195 -2.27 10.78 7.03
C ALA A 195 -2.18 12.31 7.13
N GLY A 196 -2.62 12.90 8.25
CA GLY A 196 -2.62 14.34 8.49
C GLY A 196 -3.68 15.13 7.72
N ALA A 197 -4.53 14.46 6.93
CA ALA A 197 -5.65 15.09 6.22
C ALA A 197 -6.85 14.13 6.14
N PRO A 198 -8.10 14.65 6.12
CA PRO A 198 -9.28 13.83 5.84
C PRO A 198 -9.24 13.29 4.40
N PRO A 199 -10.03 12.26 4.07
CA PRO A 199 -10.13 11.78 2.69
C PRO A 199 -10.62 12.91 1.78
N GLN A 200 -10.05 13.01 0.58
CA GLN A 200 -10.55 13.96 -0.42
C GLN A 200 -11.98 13.55 -0.81
N ALA A 201 -12.97 14.39 -0.47
CA ALA A 201 -14.38 14.12 -0.70
C ALA A 201 -14.75 14.18 -2.20
N THR A 202 -14.33 13.17 -2.96
CA THR A 202 -14.38 13.18 -4.44
C THR A 202 -15.24 12.04 -5.02
N GLY A 203 -15.88 11.21 -4.18
CA GLY A 203 -16.71 10.09 -4.63
C GLY A 203 -18.19 10.43 -4.82
N GLU A 204 -18.79 9.88 -5.89
CA GLU A 204 -20.24 9.87 -6.09
C GLU A 204 -20.93 9.14 -4.93
N PRO A 205 -22.11 9.61 -4.46
CA PRO A 205 -22.89 8.85 -3.50
C PRO A 205 -23.26 7.46 -4.05
N GLN A 206 -23.22 6.43 -3.19
CA GLN A 206 -23.67 5.07 -3.49
C GLN A 206 -24.44 4.46 -2.33
N THR A 207 -25.18 3.39 -2.62
CA THR A 207 -25.80 2.51 -1.61
C THR A 207 -25.01 1.21 -1.57
N PRO A 208 -24.42 0.82 -0.42
CA PRO A 208 -23.73 -0.46 -0.27
C PRO A 208 -24.62 -1.65 -0.64
N GLN A 209 -24.10 -2.56 -1.45
CA GLN A 209 -24.81 -3.76 -1.93
C GLN A 209 -23.95 -5.02 -1.84
N ARG A 210 -22.62 -4.90 -1.95
CA ARG A 210 -21.66 -6.01 -1.87
C ARG A 210 -20.36 -5.57 -1.20
N VAL A 211 -19.57 -6.53 -0.74
CA VAL A 211 -18.24 -6.31 -0.18
C VAL A 211 -17.20 -7.04 -1.02
N GLU A 212 -16.13 -6.34 -1.36
CA GLU A 212 -14.93 -6.93 -1.95
C GLU A 212 -13.81 -6.92 -0.89
N LEU A 213 -13.30 -8.09 -0.55
CA LEU A 213 -12.23 -8.28 0.42
C LEU A 213 -10.89 -8.46 -0.30
N ALA A 214 -9.96 -7.56 -0.04
CA ALA A 214 -8.59 -7.63 -0.54
C ALA A 214 -7.62 -7.99 0.58
N GLN A 215 -6.51 -8.64 0.20
CA GLN A 215 -5.33 -8.75 1.05
C GLN A 215 -4.31 -7.71 0.61
N VAL A 216 -3.73 -7.00 1.57
CA VAL A 216 -2.52 -6.21 1.36
C VAL A 216 -1.39 -6.90 2.10
N LEU A 217 -0.34 -7.30 1.37
CA LEU A 217 0.74 -8.10 1.93
C LEU A 217 1.51 -7.33 3.01
N ALA A 218 1.37 -7.76 4.26
CA ALA A 218 2.08 -7.22 5.41
C ALA A 218 2.24 -8.33 6.48
N PRO A 219 3.31 -8.28 7.30
CA PRO A 219 3.43 -9.16 8.46
C PRO A 219 2.25 -8.99 9.42
N ALA A 220 1.75 -10.08 9.99
CA ALA A 220 0.67 -10.02 10.96
C ALA A 220 1.05 -9.24 12.24
N ASP A 221 2.35 -9.19 12.56
CA ASP A 221 2.92 -8.50 13.72
C ASP A 221 3.56 -7.15 13.38
N ASP A 222 3.16 -6.50 12.27
CA ASP A 222 3.68 -5.18 11.87
C ASP A 222 3.73 -4.22 13.08
N PRO A 223 4.93 -3.79 13.52
CA PRO A 223 5.07 -2.95 14.71
C PRO A 223 4.66 -1.50 14.45
N ASN A 224 4.46 -1.09 13.19
CA ASN A 224 4.04 0.26 12.84
C ASN A 224 3.09 0.27 11.62
N PRO A 225 1.85 -0.21 11.77
CA PRO A 225 0.87 -0.27 10.68
C PRO A 225 0.55 1.11 10.10
N LEU A 226 0.67 2.19 10.89
CA LEU A 226 0.48 3.56 10.41
C LEU A 226 1.56 3.96 9.40
N ALA A 227 2.81 3.55 9.60
CA ALA A 227 3.87 3.75 8.62
C ALA A 227 3.56 2.95 7.34
N THR A 228 3.13 1.69 7.48
CA THR A 228 2.70 0.86 6.35
C THR A 228 1.59 1.52 5.53
N LEU A 229 0.55 2.07 6.18
CA LEU A 229 -0.52 2.81 5.50
C LEU A 229 -0.02 4.04 4.75
N ARG A 230 0.93 4.78 5.34
CA ARG A 230 1.56 5.94 4.68
C ARG A 230 2.39 5.52 3.46
N ALA A 231 3.13 4.42 3.55
CA ALA A 231 3.89 3.87 2.43
C ALA A 231 2.97 3.39 1.30
N LEU A 232 1.92 2.63 1.63
CA LEU A 232 0.90 2.18 0.68
C LEU A 232 0.25 3.35 -0.04
N ARG A 233 -0.12 4.39 0.72
CA ARG A 233 -0.72 5.59 0.14
C ARG A 233 0.25 6.30 -0.80
N TRP A 234 1.50 6.48 -0.38
CA TRP A 234 2.52 7.08 -1.24
C TRP A 234 2.68 6.29 -2.54
N ALA A 235 2.77 4.96 -2.47
CA ALA A 235 2.92 4.12 -3.66
C ALA A 235 1.71 4.22 -4.60
N SER A 236 0.48 4.16 -4.05
CA SER A 236 -0.77 4.35 -4.80
C SER A 236 -0.83 5.72 -5.50
N GLN A 237 -0.39 6.79 -4.84
CA GLN A 237 -0.40 8.14 -5.41
C GLN A 237 0.73 8.39 -6.42
N SER A 238 1.95 8.05 -6.05
CA SER A 238 3.15 8.41 -6.81
C SER A 238 3.47 7.43 -7.95
N LEU A 239 3.12 6.15 -7.79
CA LEU A 239 3.43 5.11 -8.80
C LEU A 239 2.21 4.74 -9.64
N GLN A 240 1.01 4.72 -9.04
CA GLN A 240 -0.22 4.32 -9.75
C GLN A 240 -1.10 5.51 -10.16
N GLY A 241 -0.71 6.74 -9.79
CA GLY A 241 -1.46 7.96 -10.14
C GLY A 241 -2.85 8.04 -9.50
N GLN A 242 -3.12 7.25 -8.47
CA GLN A 242 -4.41 7.24 -7.78
C GLN A 242 -4.51 8.44 -6.83
N ALA A 243 -5.72 8.95 -6.60
CA ALA A 243 -5.92 10.03 -5.65
C ALA A 243 -5.75 9.56 -4.20
N GLU A 244 -6.19 8.33 -3.88
CA GLU A 244 -6.13 7.71 -2.56
C GLU A 244 -6.10 6.18 -2.68
N LEU A 245 -5.87 5.52 -1.53
CA LEU A 245 -5.99 4.06 -1.41
C LEU A 245 -7.40 3.58 -1.84
N PRO A 246 -7.51 2.52 -2.66
CA PRO A 246 -8.78 2.08 -3.23
C PRO A 246 -9.60 1.20 -2.26
N PHE A 247 -9.55 1.49 -0.97
CA PHE A 247 -10.26 0.77 0.08
C PHE A 247 -11.02 1.75 0.98
N HIS A 248 -12.26 1.43 1.35
CA HIS A 248 -12.99 2.24 2.32
C HIS A 248 -12.33 2.15 3.69
N TYR A 249 -12.01 0.92 4.11
CA TYR A 249 -11.33 0.64 5.36
C TYR A 249 -10.27 -0.44 5.20
N LEU A 250 -9.24 -0.36 6.05
CA LEU A 250 -8.17 -1.33 6.17
C LEU A 250 -8.11 -1.87 7.61
N ILE A 251 -7.76 -3.14 7.78
CA ILE A 251 -7.62 -3.80 9.09
C ILE A 251 -6.21 -4.36 9.24
N ASP A 252 -5.50 -4.05 10.34
CA ASP A 252 -4.19 -4.66 10.62
C ASP A 252 -4.30 -5.99 11.40
N GLY A 253 -3.16 -6.67 11.55
CA GLY A 253 -3.05 -7.93 12.29
C GLY A 253 -3.39 -7.81 13.78
N GLN A 254 -3.46 -6.61 14.35
CA GLN A 254 -3.89 -6.35 15.73
C GLN A 254 -5.39 -5.99 15.82
N GLY A 255 -6.12 -6.02 14.70
CA GLY A 255 -7.55 -5.74 14.65
C GLY A 255 -7.89 -4.26 14.78
N ASN A 256 -6.94 -3.36 14.49
CA ASN A 256 -7.20 -1.94 14.33
C ASN A 256 -7.86 -1.69 12.97
N LEU A 257 -8.86 -0.81 12.95
CA LEU A 257 -9.59 -0.43 11.75
C LEU A 257 -9.17 0.98 11.35
N PHE A 258 -8.77 1.17 10.11
CA PHE A 258 -8.29 2.44 9.57
C PHE A 258 -9.20 2.94 8.47
N GLU A 259 -9.50 4.23 8.50
CA GLU A 259 -10.21 4.91 7.42
C GLU A 259 -9.28 5.14 6.22
N GLY A 260 -9.67 4.62 5.05
CA GLY A 260 -9.04 4.85 3.75
C GLY A 260 -9.79 5.92 2.96
N TYR A 261 -10.50 5.50 1.91
CA TYR A 261 -11.29 6.37 1.03
C TYR A 261 -12.48 7.05 1.74
N GLY A 262 -12.88 6.53 2.91
CA GLY A 262 -13.92 7.10 3.76
C GLY A 262 -15.22 6.29 3.75
N SER A 263 -16.36 6.97 3.90
CA SER A 263 -17.68 6.35 4.05
C SER A 263 -18.00 5.33 2.95
N VAL A 264 -18.59 4.19 3.34
CA VAL A 264 -19.11 3.15 2.43
C VAL A 264 -20.22 3.62 1.50
N THR A 265 -20.84 4.75 1.81
CA THR A 265 -21.83 5.41 0.95
C THR A 265 -21.20 6.30 -0.12
N ARG A 266 -19.88 6.26 -0.29
CA ARG A 266 -19.14 6.97 -1.33
C ARG A 266 -18.48 5.97 -2.25
N ARG A 267 -18.66 6.16 -3.55
CA ARG A 267 -18.11 5.29 -4.58
C ARG A 267 -16.62 5.59 -4.77
N ILE A 268 -15.81 4.54 -4.79
CA ILE A 268 -14.40 4.61 -5.19
C ILE A 268 -14.34 4.66 -6.73
N PRO A 269 -13.66 5.65 -7.33
CA PRO A 269 -13.47 5.72 -8.78
C PRO A 269 -12.88 4.42 -9.35
N GLY A 270 -13.39 4.00 -10.52
CA GLY A 270 -12.97 2.73 -11.15
C GLY A 270 -13.59 1.47 -10.55
N VAL A 271 -14.25 1.55 -9.40
CA VAL A 271 -14.97 0.43 -8.78
C VAL A 271 -16.45 0.47 -9.17
N ALA A 272 -17.04 -0.70 -9.39
CA ALA A 272 -18.46 -0.79 -9.75
C ALA A 272 -19.37 -0.32 -8.59
N GLY A 273 -20.49 0.30 -8.93
CA GLY A 273 -21.41 0.88 -7.95
C GLY A 273 -21.93 -0.15 -6.94
N GLY A 274 -22.13 0.28 -5.70
CA GLY A 274 -22.58 -0.56 -4.58
C GLY A 274 -21.49 -1.42 -3.95
N THR A 275 -20.25 -1.38 -4.43
CA THR A 275 -19.13 -2.11 -3.80
C THR A 275 -18.59 -1.36 -2.59
N VAL A 276 -18.43 -2.08 -1.49
CA VAL A 276 -17.58 -1.73 -0.35
C VAL A 276 -16.29 -2.52 -0.43
N ARG A 277 -15.17 -1.87 -0.80
CA ARG A 277 -13.83 -2.50 -0.72
C ARG A 277 -13.26 -2.39 0.69
N LEU A 278 -12.85 -3.52 1.25
CA LEU A 278 -12.13 -3.63 2.53
C LEU A 278 -10.80 -4.32 2.28
N ALA A 279 -9.75 -3.92 2.99
CA ALA A 279 -8.45 -4.60 2.95
C ALA A 279 -8.06 -5.14 4.33
N VAL A 280 -7.41 -6.30 4.35
CA VAL A 280 -6.73 -6.82 5.53
C VAL A 280 -5.22 -6.80 5.27
N LEU A 281 -4.46 -6.14 6.14
CA LEU A 281 -3.00 -6.17 6.13
C LEU A 281 -2.57 -7.53 6.71
N ALA A 282 -2.21 -8.46 5.83
CA ALA A 282 -1.86 -9.81 6.21
C ALA A 282 -1.03 -10.50 5.14
N ASN A 283 -0.32 -11.54 5.56
CA ASN A 283 0.29 -12.54 4.70
C ASN A 283 -0.47 -13.86 4.89
N ALA A 284 -1.73 -13.92 4.44
CA ALA A 284 -2.63 -15.01 4.83
C ALA A 284 -2.16 -16.38 4.33
N GLU A 285 -1.38 -16.43 3.25
CA GLU A 285 -0.82 -17.68 2.72
C GLU A 285 0.27 -18.25 3.64
N ALA A 286 1.12 -17.41 4.22
CA ALA A 286 2.24 -17.87 5.05
C ALA A 286 1.92 -17.88 6.55
N GLU A 287 1.16 -16.90 7.03
CA GLU A 287 0.92 -16.64 8.45
C GLU A 287 -0.56 -16.82 8.85
N GLY A 288 -1.47 -16.93 7.86
CA GLY A 288 -2.90 -16.83 8.10
C GLY A 288 -3.37 -15.39 8.38
N VAL A 289 -4.68 -15.22 8.60
CA VAL A 289 -5.24 -13.96 9.12
C VAL A 289 -5.31 -14.08 10.63
N SER A 290 -4.83 -13.07 11.36
CA SER A 290 -4.86 -13.09 12.82
C SER A 290 -6.30 -13.14 13.36
N GLU A 291 -6.48 -13.73 14.54
CA GLU A 291 -7.81 -13.78 15.19
C GLU A 291 -8.38 -12.37 15.45
N ALA A 292 -7.52 -11.40 15.79
CA ALA A 292 -7.93 -10.01 16.01
C ALA A 292 -8.43 -9.33 14.73
N ALA A 293 -7.72 -9.53 13.61
CA ALA A 293 -8.14 -9.03 12.31
C ALA A 293 -9.44 -9.69 11.86
N GLN A 294 -9.56 -11.01 12.03
CA GLN A 294 -10.77 -11.77 11.69
C GLN A 294 -11.97 -11.31 12.53
N ALA A 295 -11.81 -11.15 13.85
CA ALA A 295 -12.87 -10.66 14.73
C ALA A 295 -13.30 -9.24 14.34
N ARG A 296 -12.36 -8.36 14.01
CA ARG A 296 -12.65 -7.00 13.52
C ARG A 296 -13.42 -7.02 12.21
N LEU A 297 -13.01 -7.88 11.27
CA LEU A 297 -13.67 -8.03 9.98
C LEU A 297 -15.11 -8.55 10.15
N ILE A 298 -15.32 -9.57 10.98
CA ILE A 298 -16.66 -10.10 11.30
C ILE A 298 -17.56 -9.00 11.88
N GLY A 299 -17.04 -8.22 12.84
CA GLY A 299 -17.80 -7.10 13.42
C GLY A 299 -18.18 -6.03 12.39
N LEU A 300 -17.26 -5.72 11.48
CA LEU A 300 -17.50 -4.76 10.40
C LEU A 300 -18.56 -5.28 9.40
N LEU A 301 -18.46 -6.55 8.98
CA LEU A 301 -19.44 -7.17 8.09
C LEU A 301 -20.83 -7.24 8.74
N ALA A 302 -20.91 -7.61 10.03
CA ALA A 302 -22.17 -7.64 10.77
C ALA A 302 -22.83 -6.24 10.85
N TRP A 303 -22.02 -5.20 11.07
CA TRP A 303 -22.51 -3.83 11.03
C TRP A 303 -22.98 -3.43 9.63
N LEU A 304 -22.25 -3.76 8.57
CA LEU A 304 -22.67 -3.47 7.18
C LEU A 304 -24.00 -4.13 6.83
N THR A 305 -24.20 -5.39 7.23
CA THR A 305 -25.48 -6.09 7.06
C THR A 305 -26.59 -5.39 7.85
N ALA A 306 -26.35 -5.02 9.11
CA ALA A 306 -27.36 -4.36 9.94
C ALA A 306 -27.71 -2.95 9.45
N SER A 307 -26.72 -2.17 9.01
CA SER A 307 -26.86 -0.76 8.65
C SER A 307 -27.35 -0.56 7.22
N TYR A 308 -26.97 -1.43 6.29
CA TYR A 308 -27.22 -1.23 4.86
C TYR A 308 -27.90 -2.42 4.18
N GLY A 309 -28.16 -3.51 4.90
CA GLY A 309 -28.79 -4.70 4.34
C GLY A 309 -27.89 -5.49 3.38
N VAL A 310 -26.56 -5.30 3.44
CA VAL A 310 -25.62 -6.04 2.60
C VAL A 310 -25.67 -7.53 2.94
N PRO A 311 -26.04 -8.42 2.00
CA PRO A 311 -26.10 -9.86 2.26
C PRO A 311 -24.71 -10.44 2.50
N THR A 312 -24.58 -11.40 3.41
CA THR A 312 -23.32 -12.13 3.62
C THR A 312 -22.89 -12.92 2.39
N ALA A 313 -23.85 -13.35 1.56
CA ALA A 313 -23.59 -14.00 0.27
C ALA A 313 -23.01 -13.06 -0.79
N ALA A 314 -23.03 -11.74 -0.54
CA ALA A 314 -22.45 -10.72 -1.42
C ALA A 314 -21.07 -10.27 -0.95
N VAL A 315 -20.36 -11.13 -0.21
CA VAL A 315 -18.95 -10.93 0.17
C VAL A 315 -18.11 -11.76 -0.79
N GLU A 316 -17.27 -11.09 -1.56
CA GLU A 316 -16.43 -11.69 -2.59
C GLU A 316 -14.96 -11.32 -2.33
N ALA A 317 -14.03 -12.17 -2.77
CA ALA A 317 -12.63 -11.78 -2.83
C ALA A 317 -12.48 -10.71 -3.93
N ALA A 318 -11.66 -9.69 -3.67
CA ALA A 318 -11.29 -8.74 -4.70
C ALA A 318 -10.53 -9.47 -5.82
N ALA A 319 -10.85 -9.15 -7.07
CA ALA A 319 -10.04 -9.54 -8.20
C ALA A 319 -8.81 -8.61 -8.23
N ASP A 320 -7.80 -8.94 -7.44
CA ASP A 320 -6.50 -8.28 -7.43
C ASP A 320 -5.49 -9.03 -8.31
#